data_AF-A0A7W0YLR9-F1
#
_entry.id   AF-A0A7W0YLR9-F1
#
_cell.length_a   1.000
_cell.length_b   1.000
_cell.length_c   1.000
_cell.angle_alpha   90.00
_cell.angle_beta   90.00
_cell.angle_gamma   90.00
#
_symmetry.space_group_name_H-M   'P 1'
#
loop_
_entity.id
_entity.type
_entity.pdbx_description
1 polymer ?
#
loop_
_entity_poly.entity_id
_entity_poly.type
_entity_poly.pdbx_seq_one_letter_code
_entity_poly.pdbx_strand_id
1 'polypeptide(L)'
;SWADTTVTTTGEGPDSVTVRRVTNYRAGALEPKQPRKAVRVATNYTADVAGSQPTPSGPARIEGTGKGKGSYLVSADGQYLGGEWELSSALRMSAEFTPQPVPISLRQVTRVSTIK
;
A
#
# COMPACT_ATOMS: atom_id res chain seq x y z
N SER A 1 -17.07 -7.62 -7.85
CA SER A 1 -15.63 -7.48 -7.60
C SER A 1 -15.04 -6.63 -8.69
N TRP A 2 -13.97 -5.89 -8.40
CA TRP A 2 -13.26 -5.09 -9.39
C TRP A 2 -11.76 -5.04 -9.04
N ALA A 3 -10.95 -4.52 -9.94
CA ALA A 3 -9.53 -4.32 -9.71
C ALA A 3 -9.11 -2.92 -10.17
N ASP A 4 -8.35 -2.22 -9.33
CA ASP A 4 -7.78 -0.91 -9.66
C ASP A 4 -6.26 -0.99 -9.64
N THR A 5 -5.63 -0.21 -10.52
CA THR A 5 -4.18 -0.01 -10.50
C THR A 5 -3.89 1.43 -10.14
N THR A 6 -3.10 1.63 -9.08
CA THR A 6 -2.62 2.95 -8.67
C THR A 6 -1.12 3.03 -8.89
N VAL A 7 -0.66 4.12 -9.49
CA VAL A 7 0.77 4.44 -9.57
C VAL A 7 0.97 5.73 -8.80
N THR A 8 1.87 5.71 -7.83
CA THR A 8 2.20 6.89 -7.03
C THR A 8 3.70 7.06 -7.03
N THR A 9 4.15 8.23 -7.45
CA THR A 9 5.56 8.65 -7.32
C THR A 9 5.64 9.70 -6.23
N THR A 10 6.52 9.47 -5.26
CA THR A 10 6.88 10.43 -4.22
C THR A 10 8.31 10.90 -4.43
N GLY A 11 8.57 12.18 -4.23
CA GLY A 11 9.87 12.80 -4.52
C GLY A 11 9.91 13.52 -5.86
N GLU A 12 11.06 14.05 -6.23
CA GLU A 12 11.28 14.85 -7.44
C GLU A 12 12.56 14.45 -8.17
N GLY A 13 12.47 14.35 -9.50
CA GLY A 13 13.63 14.05 -10.36
C GLY A 13 14.35 12.76 -9.96
N PRO A 14 15.69 12.79 -9.77
CA PRO A 14 16.48 11.60 -9.47
C PRO A 14 16.31 11.08 -8.04
N ASP A 15 15.68 11.87 -7.15
CA ASP A 15 15.29 11.47 -5.80
C ASP A 15 13.79 11.17 -5.78
N SER A 16 13.45 9.94 -6.18
CA SER A 16 12.04 9.54 -6.27
C SER A 16 11.84 8.06 -6.04
N VAL A 17 10.66 7.73 -5.54
CA VAL A 17 10.17 6.36 -5.37
C VAL A 17 8.83 6.24 -6.04
N THR A 18 8.70 5.26 -6.93
CA THR A 18 7.45 4.90 -7.60
C THR A 18 6.94 3.59 -7.03
N VAL A 19 5.67 3.59 -6.64
CA VAL A 19 4.93 2.40 -6.23
C VAL A 19 3.79 2.18 -7.21
N ARG A 20 3.84 1.06 -7.93
CA ARG A 20 2.74 0.58 -8.75
C ARG A 20 2.02 -0.52 -8.00
N ARG A 21 0.75 -0.31 -7.66
CA ARG A 21 -0.07 -1.26 -6.88
C ARG A 21 -1.30 -1.68 -7.65
N VAL A 22 -1.55 -2.98 -7.70
CA VAL A 22 -2.80 -3.57 -8.19
C VAL A 22 -3.61 -4.03 -6.99
N THR A 23 -4.82 -3.49 -6.81
CA THR A 23 -5.72 -3.86 -5.72
C THR A 23 -6.96 -4.52 -6.28
N ASN A 24 -7.25 -5.73 -5.81
CA ASN A 24 -8.46 -6.47 -6.10
C ASN A 24 -9.46 -6.24 -4.96
N TYR A 25 -10.66 -5.81 -5.30
CA TYR A 25 -11.72 -5.47 -4.37
C TYR A 25 -12.91 -6.42 -4.52
N ARG A 26 -13.51 -6.76 -3.38
CA ARG A 26 -14.76 -7.51 -3.31
C ARG A 26 -15.70 -6.89 -2.28
N ALA A 27 -16.78 -6.29 -2.76
CA ALA A 27 -17.89 -5.89 -1.91
C ALA A 27 -18.64 -7.13 -1.38
N GLY A 28 -18.89 -7.14 -0.08
CA GLY A 28 -19.75 -8.12 0.59
C GLY A 28 -21.22 -7.72 0.58
N ALA A 29 -22.03 -8.44 1.34
CA ALA A 29 -23.41 -8.06 1.60
C ALA A 29 -23.49 -6.84 2.53
N LEU A 30 -24.67 -6.22 2.58
CA LEU A 30 -24.95 -5.13 3.48
C LEU A 30 -25.03 -5.65 4.94
N GLU A 31 -24.10 -5.21 5.78
CA GLU A 31 -24.03 -5.53 7.20
C GLU A 31 -24.91 -4.54 7.99
N PRO A 32 -25.78 -5.01 8.90
CA PRO A 32 -26.48 -4.14 9.84
C PRO A 32 -25.52 -3.70 10.96
N LYS A 33 -24.57 -2.81 10.66
CA LYS A 33 -23.85 -2.07 11.71
C LYS A 33 -24.76 -0.94 12.20
N GLN A 34 -25.00 -0.83 13.49
CA GLN A 34 -25.63 0.37 14.04
C GLN A 34 -24.58 1.49 14.14
N PRO A 35 -24.91 2.77 13.88
CA PRO A 35 -26.22 3.30 13.47
C PRO A 35 -26.49 3.30 11.95
N ARG A 36 -25.57 2.78 11.11
CA ARG A 36 -25.67 2.83 9.64
C ARG A 36 -25.34 1.50 8.99
N LYS A 37 -26.26 0.99 8.17
CA LYS A 37 -26.01 -0.16 7.29
C LYS A 37 -24.75 0.12 6.45
N ALA A 38 -23.83 -0.85 6.41
CA ALA A 38 -22.54 -0.71 5.78
C ALA A 38 -22.18 -1.93 4.95
N VAL A 39 -21.45 -1.72 3.85
CA VAL A 39 -20.85 -2.77 3.05
C VAL A 39 -19.39 -2.89 3.45
N ARG A 40 -18.96 -4.12 3.71
CA ARG A 40 -17.54 -4.43 3.82
C ARG A 40 -16.97 -4.68 2.44
N VAL A 41 -15.90 -3.96 2.10
CA VAL A 41 -15.12 -4.15 0.88
C VAL A 41 -13.81 -4.80 1.26
N ALA A 42 -13.65 -6.09 0.98
CA ALA A 42 -12.40 -6.81 1.19
C ALA A 42 -11.42 -6.49 0.06
N THR A 43 -10.13 -6.36 0.39
CA THR A 43 -9.07 -6.09 -0.57
C THR A 43 -7.91 -7.04 -0.44
N ASN A 44 -7.30 -7.38 -1.57
CA ASN A 44 -5.97 -7.97 -1.65
C ASN A 44 -5.19 -7.17 -2.69
N TYR A 45 -3.91 -6.89 -2.44
CA TYR A 45 -3.10 -6.16 -3.40
C TYR A 45 -1.68 -6.70 -3.49
N THR A 46 -1.08 -6.43 -4.64
CA THR A 46 0.35 -6.59 -4.91
C THR A 46 0.91 -5.26 -5.37
N ALA A 47 2.19 -5.02 -5.13
CA ALA A 47 2.87 -3.80 -5.53
C ALA A 47 4.28 -4.08 -6.01
N ASP A 48 4.72 -3.29 -6.97
CA ASP A 48 6.10 -3.17 -7.42
C ASP A 48 6.62 -1.81 -6.94
N VAL A 49 7.83 -1.80 -6.38
CA VAL A 49 8.49 -0.60 -5.85
C VAL A 49 9.80 -0.43 -6.58
N ALA A 50 10.06 0.78 -7.07
CA ALA A 50 11.34 1.16 -7.64
C ALA A 50 11.63 2.63 -7.30
N GLY A 51 12.86 2.93 -6.94
CA GLY A 51 13.26 4.29 -6.63
C GLY A 51 14.77 4.49 -6.67
N SER A 52 15.16 5.76 -6.61
CA SER A 52 16.55 6.18 -6.53
C SER A 52 16.69 7.38 -5.63
N GLN A 53 17.89 7.51 -5.06
CA GLN A 53 18.29 8.67 -4.26
C GLN A 53 19.75 9.00 -4.61
N PRO A 54 20.06 10.23 -5.03
CA PRO A 54 21.44 10.67 -5.20
C PRO A 54 22.19 10.63 -3.86
N THR A 55 23.42 10.13 -3.84
CA THR A 55 24.30 10.19 -2.67
C THR A 55 25.69 10.68 -3.09
N PRO A 56 26.53 11.17 -2.15
CA PRO A 56 27.89 11.59 -2.47
C PRO A 56 28.76 10.50 -3.11
N SER A 57 28.44 9.23 -2.87
CA SER A 57 29.16 8.07 -3.38
C SER A 57 28.43 7.40 -4.56
N GLY A 58 27.64 8.15 -5.33
CA GLY A 58 26.82 7.60 -6.43
C GLY A 58 25.36 7.33 -6.03
N PRO A 59 24.46 7.05 -6.99
CA PRO A 59 23.04 6.88 -6.69
C PRO A 59 22.77 5.59 -5.91
N ALA A 60 22.01 5.70 -4.82
CA ALA A 60 21.36 4.55 -4.20
C ALA A 60 20.08 4.21 -4.97
N ARG A 61 19.76 2.92 -5.06
CA ARG A 61 18.53 2.39 -5.67
C ARG A 61 17.78 1.58 -4.64
N ILE A 62 16.46 1.67 -4.66
CA ILE A 62 15.57 0.80 -3.90
C ILE A 62 14.63 0.10 -4.87
N GLU A 63 14.48 -1.21 -4.72
CA GLU A 63 13.57 -2.00 -5.55
C GLU A 63 12.95 -3.14 -4.75
N GLY A 64 11.80 -3.61 -5.18
CA GLY A 64 11.21 -4.82 -4.61
C GLY A 64 9.71 -4.90 -4.80
N THR A 65 9.09 -5.73 -3.96
CA THR A 65 7.66 -6.01 -4.07
C THR A 65 6.95 -5.85 -2.74
N GLY A 66 5.67 -5.52 -2.81
CA GLY A 66 4.75 -5.46 -1.69
C GLY A 66 3.56 -6.38 -1.93
N LYS A 67 2.97 -6.86 -0.84
CA LYS A 67 1.68 -7.52 -0.85
C LYS A 67 0.90 -7.17 0.40
N GLY A 68 -0.41 -7.30 0.32
CA GLY A 68 -1.24 -7.05 1.49
C GLY A 68 -2.69 -7.39 1.27
N LYS A 69 -3.43 -7.21 2.35
CA LYS A 69 -4.87 -7.43 2.42
C LYS A 69 -5.50 -6.41 3.34
N GLY A 70 -6.79 -6.17 3.16
CA GLY A 70 -7.52 -5.28 4.03
C GLY A 70 -9.01 -5.40 3.89
N SER A 71 -9.69 -4.55 4.64
CA SER A 71 -11.11 -4.32 4.48
C SER A 71 -11.44 -2.85 4.76
N TYR A 72 -12.36 -2.32 3.98
CA TYR A 72 -12.98 -1.02 4.21
C TYR A 72 -14.44 -1.22 4.56
N LEU A 73 -14.98 -0.35 5.40
CA LEU A 73 -16.39 -0.25 5.70
C LEU A 73 -16.93 1.02 5.05
N VAL A 74 -17.94 0.87 4.22
CA VAL A 74 -18.58 1.96 3.48
C VAL A 74 -20.07 1.94 3.79
N SER A 75 -20.65 3.04 4.26
CA SER A 75 -22.10 3.10 4.48
C SER A 75 -22.89 3.05 3.16
N ALA A 76 -24.18 2.76 3.25
CA ALA A 76 -25.07 2.71 2.08
C ALA A 76 -25.13 4.02 1.27
N ASP A 77 -24.81 5.16 1.90
CA ASP A 77 -24.70 6.49 1.26
C ASP A 77 -23.29 6.79 0.70
N GLY A 78 -22.37 5.82 0.73
CA GLY A 78 -21.03 5.92 0.17
C GLY A 78 -19.97 6.51 1.11
N GLN A 79 -20.30 6.83 2.37
CA GLN A 79 -19.30 7.39 3.29
C GLN A 79 -18.34 6.32 3.81
N TYR A 80 -17.06 6.70 3.95
CA TYR A 80 -16.04 5.87 4.56
C TYR A 80 -16.22 5.82 6.09
N LEU A 81 -16.42 4.62 6.64
CA LEU A 81 -16.65 4.38 8.07
C LEU A 81 -15.40 3.87 8.81
N GLY A 82 -14.35 3.54 8.08
CA GLY A 82 -13.13 2.95 8.63
C GLY A 82 -12.69 1.71 7.88
N GLY A 83 -11.63 1.08 8.38
CA GLY A 83 -11.02 -0.06 7.74
C GLY A 83 -9.76 -0.52 8.47
N GLU A 84 -9.27 -1.67 8.04
CA GLU A 84 -8.01 -2.23 8.46
C GLU A 84 -7.29 -2.77 7.24
N TRP A 85 -6.01 -2.50 7.12
CA TRP A 85 -5.18 -3.11 6.09
C TRP A 85 -3.78 -3.37 6.60
N GLU A 86 -3.20 -4.42 6.04
CA GLU A 86 -1.83 -4.82 6.27
C GLU A 86 -1.05 -4.72 4.96
N LEU A 87 0.20 -4.26 5.07
CA LEU A 87 1.21 -4.26 4.03
C LEU A 87 2.40 -5.05 4.52
N SER A 88 2.95 -5.88 3.65
CA SER A 88 4.27 -6.46 3.80
C SER A 88 5.07 -6.23 2.53
N SER A 89 6.26 -5.67 2.66
CA SER A 89 7.17 -5.43 1.53
C SER A 89 8.51 -6.11 1.75
N ALA A 90 9.05 -6.66 0.68
CA ALA A 90 10.40 -7.17 0.59
C ALA A 90 11.16 -6.32 -0.44
N LEU A 91 12.04 -5.46 0.06
CA LEU A 91 12.80 -4.50 -0.71
C LEU A 91 14.29 -4.81 -0.62
N ARG A 92 15.04 -4.30 -1.59
CA ARG A 92 16.50 -4.35 -1.65
C ARG A 92 17.00 -2.95 -1.95
N MET A 93 18.00 -2.51 -1.20
CA MET A 93 18.70 -1.26 -1.45
C MET A 93 20.09 -1.58 -1.98
N SER A 94 20.47 -1.01 -3.13
CA SER A 94 21.80 -1.13 -3.70
C SER A 94 22.44 0.25 -3.83
N ALA A 95 23.71 0.35 -3.47
CA ALA A 95 24.50 1.57 -3.64
C ALA A 95 25.99 1.21 -3.72
N GLU A 96 26.81 2.08 -4.30
CA GLU A 96 28.26 1.82 -4.46
C GLU A 96 29.00 1.72 -3.11
N PHE A 97 28.47 2.34 -2.06
CA PHE A 97 29.02 2.25 -0.71
C PHE A 97 28.63 0.96 0.04
N THR A 98 27.86 0.08 -0.58
CA THR A 98 27.49 -1.24 -0.03
C THR A 98 28.03 -2.35 -0.93
N PRO A 99 28.81 -3.33 -0.41
CA PRO A 99 29.39 -4.38 -1.24
C PRO A 99 28.33 -5.34 -1.81
N GLN A 100 27.15 -5.41 -1.21
CA GLN A 100 26.01 -6.20 -1.65
C GLN A 100 24.70 -5.47 -1.32
N PRO A 101 23.60 -5.76 -2.05
CA PRO A 101 22.30 -5.17 -1.76
C PRO A 101 21.82 -5.45 -0.33
N VAL A 102 21.39 -4.42 0.38
CA VAL A 102 20.87 -4.50 1.74
C VAL A 102 19.38 -4.87 1.69
N PRO A 103 18.97 -6.00 2.32
CA PRO A 103 17.57 -6.38 2.37
C PRO A 103 16.80 -5.51 3.37
N ILE A 104 15.61 -5.05 2.98
CA ILE A 104 14.71 -4.27 3.83
C ILE A 104 13.34 -4.97 3.83
N SER A 105 12.88 -5.36 5.01
CA SER A 105 11.54 -5.93 5.18
C SER A 105 10.66 -4.94 5.94
N LEU A 106 9.52 -4.57 5.36
CA LEU A 106 8.57 -3.67 5.99
C LEU A 106 7.29 -4.45 6.28
N ARG A 107 6.74 -4.28 7.48
CA ARG A 107 5.36 -4.70 7.80
C ARG A 107 4.64 -3.52 8.42
N GLN A 108 3.53 -3.13 7.83
CA GLN A 108 2.67 -2.06 8.34
C GLN A 108 1.26 -2.60 8.53
N VAL A 109 0.69 -2.32 9.69
CA VAL A 109 -0.74 -2.56 9.96
C VAL A 109 -1.36 -1.21 10.27
N THR A 110 -2.42 -0.88 9.54
CA THR A 110 -3.14 0.37 9.74
C THR A 110 -4.59 0.05 10.04
N ARG A 111 -5.11 0.67 11.11
CA ARG A 111 -6.51 0.58 11.53
C ARG A 111 -7.06 1.99 11.64
N VAL A 112 -8.22 2.21 11.04
CA VAL A 112 -8.93 3.48 11.08
C VAL A 112 -10.38 3.19 11.45
N SER A 113 -10.90 3.93 12.43
CA SER A 113 -12.33 3.95 12.73
C SER A 113 -12.80 5.40 12.73
N THR A 114 -13.87 5.69 12.01
CA THR A 114 -14.59 6.97 12.13
C THR A 114 -15.90 6.80 12.91
N ILE A 115 -16.24 5.56 13.28
CA ILE A 115 -17.33 5.24 14.20
C ILE A 115 -16.83 5.55 15.61
N LYS A 116 -17.50 6.50 16.28
CA LYS A 116 -17.31 6.83 17.69
C LYS A 116 -17.91 5.77 18.59
#